data_AF-A0A933XE93-F1
#
_entry.id   AF-A0A933XE93-F1
#
_cell.length_a   1.000
_cell.length_b   1.000
_cell.length_c   1.000
_cell.angle_alpha   90.00
_cell.angle_beta   90.00
_cell.angle_gamma   90.00
#
_symmetry.space_group_name_H-M   'P 1'
#
loop_
_entity.id
_entity.type
_entity.pdbx_description
1 polymer ?
#
loop_
_entity_poly.entity_id
_entity_poly.type
_entity_poly.pdbx_seq_one_letter_code
_entity_poly.pdbx_strand_id
1 'polypeptide(L)'
;MDENKLLKEFNDEIDHAFQKAWHSEKGGDENWYGFINTYGVTPLSKENKEFLLNSEMKITRGAFPIELRGVFEKIIAKYRVLESSSPLLSGAISKFDMESKVKEYYQKIKPFSGLGDIFKNAATGTQKYSTGLQKEKTHTMTCKNCGAPRLEEMQYDNCLFCGSKLFETKD
;
A
#
# COMPACT_ATOMS: atom_id res chain seq x y z
N MET A 1 -26.06 23.76 0.65
CA MET A 1 -24.71 23.15 0.78
C MET A 1 -24.30 22.78 -0.63
N ASP A 2 -23.08 23.10 -1.06
CA ASP A 2 -22.65 22.79 -2.43
C ASP A 2 -22.41 21.27 -2.58
N GLU A 3 -23.21 20.61 -3.40
CA GLU A 3 -23.16 19.16 -3.60
C GLU A 3 -21.79 18.69 -4.10
N ASN A 4 -21.12 19.51 -4.93
CA ASN A 4 -19.77 19.21 -5.44
C ASN A 4 -18.72 19.32 -4.34
N LYS A 5 -18.93 20.24 -3.39
CA LYS A 5 -18.03 20.42 -2.25
C LYS A 5 -18.04 19.19 -1.35
N LEU A 6 -19.21 18.67 -0.99
CA LEU A 6 -19.33 17.47 -0.15
C LEU A 6 -18.72 16.23 -0.81
N LEU A 7 -18.97 16.04 -2.11
CA LEU A 7 -18.37 14.94 -2.87
C LEU A 7 -16.85 15.05 -2.90
N LYS A 8 -16.33 16.27 -3.11
CA LYS A 8 -14.89 16.52 -3.10
C LYS A 8 -14.29 16.24 -1.73
N GLU A 9 -14.89 16.73 -0.65
CA GLU A 9 -14.44 16.47 0.73
C GLU A 9 -14.41 14.98 1.06
N PHE A 10 -15.42 14.22 0.65
CA PHE A 10 -15.44 12.77 0.81
C PHE A 10 -14.25 12.09 0.10
N ASN A 11 -14.04 12.41 -1.18
CA ASN A 11 -12.94 11.82 -1.96
C ASN A 11 -11.57 12.23 -1.42
N ASP A 12 -11.39 13.51 -1.10
CA ASP A 12 -10.15 14.05 -0.53
C ASP A 12 -9.82 13.36 0.80
N GLU A 13 -10.82 13.07 1.63
CA GLU A 13 -10.63 12.39 2.92
C GLU A 13 -10.28 10.90 2.75
N ILE A 14 -10.90 10.20 1.80
CA ILE A 14 -10.51 8.84 1.40
C ILE A 14 -9.06 8.81 0.90
N ASP A 15 -8.71 9.71 -0.01
CA ASP A 15 -7.37 9.77 -0.59
C ASP A 15 -6.33 10.15 0.47
N HIS A 16 -6.66 11.08 1.37
CA HIS A 16 -5.78 11.44 2.48
C HIS A 16 -5.50 10.24 3.40
N ALA A 17 -6.52 9.46 3.77
CA ALA A 17 -6.35 8.24 4.55
C ALA A 17 -5.47 7.21 3.82
N PHE A 18 -5.68 7.03 2.52
CA PHE A 18 -4.86 6.17 1.67
C PHE A 18 -3.39 6.61 1.68
N GLN A 19 -3.12 7.89 1.44
CA GLN A 19 -1.76 8.43 1.39
C GLN A 19 -1.06 8.32 2.74
N LYS A 20 -1.76 8.64 3.83
CA LYS A 20 -1.23 8.50 5.20
C LYS A 20 -0.84 7.05 5.52
N ALA A 21 -1.71 6.09 5.18
CA ALA A 21 -1.40 4.67 5.35
C ALA A 21 -0.20 4.24 4.50
N TRP A 22 -0.11 4.70 3.24
CA TRP A 22 0.96 4.30 2.33
C TRP A 22 2.34 4.87 2.72
N HIS A 23 2.35 6.09 3.26
CA HIS A 23 3.57 6.78 3.67
C HIS A 23 4.05 6.44 5.08
N SER A 24 3.29 5.66 5.85
CA SER A 24 3.77 5.19 7.14
C SER A 24 4.88 4.14 7.00
N GLU A 25 5.59 3.90 8.11
CA GLU A 25 6.51 2.78 8.21
C GLU A 25 5.78 1.43 8.07
N LYS A 26 6.57 0.36 7.87
CA LYS A 26 6.07 -1.01 7.74
C LYS A 26 5.30 -1.43 9.00
N GLY A 27 4.00 -1.65 8.85
CA GLY A 27 3.11 -2.00 9.96
C GLY A 27 2.47 -0.79 10.66
N GLY A 28 2.68 0.42 10.14
CA GLY A 28 2.19 1.66 10.72
C GLY A 28 3.19 2.29 11.69
N ASP A 29 3.22 3.63 11.73
CA ASP A 29 4.04 4.44 12.63
C ASP A 29 3.16 5.23 13.62
N GLU A 30 3.78 5.99 14.52
CA GLU A 30 3.05 6.83 15.48
C GLU A 30 2.16 7.88 14.80
N ASN A 31 2.57 8.40 13.63
CA ASN A 31 1.77 9.34 12.86
C ASN A 31 0.48 8.69 12.33
N TRP A 32 0.59 7.47 11.81
CA TRP A 32 -0.56 6.68 11.38
C TRP A 32 -1.47 6.35 12.56
N TYR A 33 -0.92 5.93 13.70
CA TYR A 33 -1.72 5.60 14.87
C TYR A 33 -2.43 6.84 15.45
N GLY A 34 -1.76 7.99 15.47
CA GLY A 34 -2.38 9.27 15.82
C GLY A 34 -3.52 9.63 14.87
N PHE A 35 -3.33 9.41 13.56
CA PHE A 35 -4.34 9.65 12.54
C PHE A 35 -5.56 8.73 12.70
N ILE A 36 -5.40 7.41 12.83
CA ILE A 36 -6.56 6.50 12.93
C ILE A 36 -7.34 6.69 14.23
N ASN A 37 -6.68 7.15 15.29
CA ASN A 37 -7.33 7.53 16.54
C ASN A 37 -8.30 8.72 16.37
N THR A 38 -8.08 9.65 15.42
CA THR A 38 -9.04 10.73 15.15
C THR A 38 -10.37 10.21 14.60
N TYR A 39 -10.37 9.00 14.04
CA TYR A 39 -11.56 8.29 13.55
C TYR A 39 -12.12 7.30 14.58
N GLY A 40 -11.51 7.19 15.76
CA GLY A 40 -11.88 6.20 16.77
C GLY A 40 -11.61 4.75 16.33
N VAL A 41 -10.63 4.55 15.45
CA VAL A 41 -10.16 3.22 15.05
C VAL A 41 -9.02 2.82 15.95
N THR A 42 -9.14 1.66 16.59
CA THR A 42 -8.08 1.13 17.45
C THR A 42 -6.98 0.49 16.59
N PRO A 43 -5.70 0.87 16.77
CA PRO A 43 -4.59 0.19 16.13
C PRO A 43 -4.55 -1.30 16.51
N LEU A 44 -3.97 -2.14 15.66
CA LEU A 44 -3.72 -3.53 16.01
C LEU A 44 -2.84 -3.64 17.26
N SER A 45 -3.11 -4.65 18.10
CA SER A 45 -2.26 -4.97 19.24
C SER A 45 -0.86 -5.36 18.78
N LYS A 46 0.14 -5.23 19.67
CA LYS A 46 1.53 -5.56 19.32
C LYS A 46 1.67 -7.01 18.88
N GLU A 47 0.97 -7.92 19.55
CA GLU A 47 0.99 -9.36 19.27
C GLU A 47 0.43 -9.65 17.87
N ASN A 48 -0.69 -9.01 17.51
CA ASN A 48 -1.29 -9.17 16.18
C ASN A 48 -0.42 -8.57 15.08
N LYS A 49 0.25 -7.44 15.34
CA LYS A 49 1.19 -6.84 14.40
C LYS A 49 2.37 -7.78 14.14
N GLU A 50 2.99 -8.29 15.19
CA GLU A 50 4.09 -9.26 15.08
C GLU A 50 3.67 -10.53 14.34
N PHE A 51 2.49 -11.08 14.67
CA PHE A 51 1.93 -12.22 13.96
C PHE A 51 1.78 -11.94 12.45
N LEU A 52 1.21 -10.79 12.09
CA LEU A 52 1.00 -10.42 10.69
C LEU A 52 2.31 -10.15 9.94
N LEU A 53 3.29 -9.49 10.58
CA LEU A 53 4.61 -9.25 9.97
C LEU A 53 5.39 -10.54 9.70
N ASN A 54 5.16 -11.56 10.52
CA ASN A 54 5.77 -12.90 10.39
C ASN A 54 4.94 -13.86 9.55
N SER A 55 3.71 -13.48 9.17
CA SER A 55 2.84 -14.28 8.31
C SER A 55 3.28 -14.25 6.84
N GLU A 56 2.64 -15.08 6.00
CA GLU A 56 2.83 -15.04 4.55
C GLU A 56 2.42 -13.69 3.92
N MET A 57 1.64 -12.87 4.63
CA MET A 57 1.22 -11.55 4.19
C MET A 57 2.37 -10.55 4.32
N LYS A 58 3.30 -10.63 3.37
CA LYS A 58 4.45 -9.75 3.34
C LYS A 58 4.01 -8.35 2.91
N ILE A 59 4.37 -7.35 3.72
CA ILE A 59 4.31 -5.93 3.39
C ILE A 59 5.72 -5.35 3.43
N THR A 60 6.02 -4.41 2.54
CA THR A 60 7.34 -3.73 2.48
C THR A 60 7.33 -2.34 3.10
N ARG A 61 6.15 -1.74 3.22
CA ARG A 61 5.93 -0.40 3.77
C ARG A 61 4.46 -0.23 4.13
N GLY A 62 4.14 0.89 4.76
CA GLY A 62 2.77 1.30 5.02
C GLY A 62 2.09 0.52 6.15
N ALA A 63 0.93 1.02 6.53
CA ALA A 63 0.05 0.47 7.55
C ALA A 63 -0.61 -0.84 7.11
N PHE A 64 -1.15 -1.59 8.07
CA PHE A 64 -1.89 -2.81 7.75
C PHE A 64 -3.20 -2.49 7.02
N PRO A 65 -3.54 -3.24 5.95
CA PRO A 65 -4.78 -3.01 5.20
C PRO A 65 -6.05 -3.05 6.06
N ILE A 66 -6.06 -3.85 7.13
CA ILE A 66 -7.20 -3.95 8.05
C ILE A 66 -7.42 -2.65 8.85
N GLU A 67 -6.35 -1.93 9.21
CA GLU A 67 -6.46 -0.64 9.90
C GLU A 67 -7.00 0.43 8.94
N LEU A 68 -6.49 0.47 7.70
CA LEU A 68 -6.98 1.38 6.67
C LEU A 68 -8.46 1.13 6.33
N ARG A 69 -8.87 -0.15 6.25
CA ARG A 69 -10.29 -0.52 6.08
C ARG A 69 -11.15 0.08 7.19
N GLY A 70 -10.72 -0.04 8.45
CA GLY A 70 -11.43 0.55 9.58
C GLY A 70 -11.60 2.07 9.46
N VAL A 71 -10.59 2.77 8.94
CA VAL A 71 -10.70 4.22 8.67
C VAL A 71 -11.71 4.52 7.56
N PHE A 72 -11.66 3.78 6.44
CA PHE A 72 -12.65 3.95 5.37
C PHE A 72 -14.08 3.72 5.86
N GLU A 73 -14.31 2.70 6.69
CA GLU A 73 -15.63 2.45 7.29
C GLU A 73 -16.11 3.65 8.11
N LYS A 74 -15.22 4.31 8.87
CA LYS A 74 -15.55 5.51 9.64
C LYS A 74 -15.81 6.73 8.76
N ILE A 75 -15.03 6.92 7.70
CA ILE A 75 -15.26 7.98 6.72
C ILE A 75 -16.64 7.78 6.05
N ILE A 76 -16.92 6.57 5.55
CA ILE A 76 -18.22 6.26 4.94
C ILE A 76 -19.36 6.51 5.93
N ALA A 77 -19.23 6.06 7.17
CA ALA A 77 -20.25 6.28 8.20
C ALA A 77 -20.49 7.78 8.46
N LYS A 78 -19.43 8.60 8.52
CA LYS A 78 -19.49 10.06 8.67
C LYS A 78 -20.31 10.70 7.55
N TYR A 79 -20.02 10.36 6.28
CA TYR A 79 -20.71 10.98 5.14
C TYR A 79 -22.08 10.39 4.84
N ARG A 80 -22.36 9.15 5.28
CA ARG A 80 -23.70 8.54 5.14
C ARG A 80 -24.76 9.33 5.89
N VAL A 81 -24.43 10.00 7.00
CA VAL A 81 -25.34 10.91 7.72
C VAL A 81 -25.73 12.14 6.87
N LEU A 82 -24.87 12.53 5.92
CA LEU A 82 -25.05 13.68 5.05
C LEU A 82 -25.59 13.30 3.66
N GLU A 83 -25.88 12.03 3.43
CA GLU A 83 -26.30 11.48 2.13
C GLU A 83 -27.55 12.15 1.57
N SER A 84 -28.53 12.46 2.42
CA SER A 84 -29.76 13.16 2.05
C SER A 84 -29.54 14.60 1.57
N SER A 85 -28.36 15.16 1.82
CA SER A 85 -27.99 16.53 1.42
C SER A 85 -27.33 16.61 0.04
N SER A 86 -27.00 15.47 -0.60
CA SER A 86 -26.39 15.43 -1.93
C SER A 86 -26.61 14.08 -2.64
N PRO A 87 -27.40 14.04 -3.73
CA PRO A 87 -27.57 12.84 -4.54
C PRO A 87 -26.24 12.32 -5.14
N LEU A 88 -25.31 13.23 -5.45
CA LEU A 88 -23.97 12.87 -5.94
C LEU A 88 -23.16 12.12 -4.87
N LEU A 89 -23.21 12.59 -3.62
CA LEU A 89 -22.56 11.93 -2.49
C LEU A 89 -23.17 10.54 -2.24
N SER A 90 -24.51 10.44 -2.28
CA SER A 90 -25.22 9.15 -2.20
C SER A 90 -24.75 8.15 -3.26
N GLY A 91 -24.67 8.62 -4.51
CA GLY A 91 -24.15 7.82 -5.61
C GLY A 91 -22.69 7.38 -5.40
N ALA A 92 -21.85 8.25 -4.83
CA ALA A 92 -20.46 7.91 -4.55
C ALA A 92 -20.31 6.89 -3.42
N ILE A 93 -21.04 7.07 -2.31
CA ILE A 93 -21.01 6.15 -1.16
C ILE A 93 -21.53 4.76 -1.56
N SER A 94 -22.65 4.69 -2.29
CA SER A 94 -23.23 3.42 -2.73
C SER A 94 -22.36 2.66 -3.72
N LYS A 95 -21.57 3.37 -4.53
CA LYS A 95 -20.61 2.79 -5.48
C LYS A 95 -19.22 2.57 -4.90
N PHE A 96 -18.97 2.99 -3.65
CA PHE A 96 -17.66 2.86 -3.04
C PHE A 96 -17.36 1.38 -2.79
N ASP A 97 -16.43 0.83 -3.57
CA ASP A 97 -15.98 -0.56 -3.45
C ASP A 97 -14.79 -0.64 -2.47
N MET A 98 -15.12 -0.96 -1.22
CA MET A 98 -14.14 -1.15 -0.15
C MET A 98 -13.10 -2.22 -0.51
N GLU A 99 -13.53 -3.35 -1.04
CA GLU A 99 -12.64 -4.48 -1.32
C GLU A 99 -11.65 -4.12 -2.43
N SER A 100 -12.14 -3.47 -3.49
CA SER A 100 -11.30 -2.98 -4.57
C SER A 100 -10.27 -1.95 -4.07
N LYS A 101 -10.67 -1.01 -3.20
CA LYS A 101 -9.76 0.01 -2.65
C LYS A 101 -8.70 -0.57 -1.71
N VAL A 102 -9.09 -1.48 -0.82
CA VAL A 102 -8.14 -2.17 0.07
C VAL A 102 -7.20 -3.06 -0.74
N LYS A 103 -7.70 -3.73 -1.79
CA LYS A 103 -6.87 -4.50 -2.71
C LYS A 103 -5.90 -3.62 -3.48
N GLU A 104 -6.33 -2.47 -3.99
CA GLU A 104 -5.47 -1.47 -4.65
C GLU A 104 -4.32 -1.07 -3.72
N TYR A 105 -4.66 -0.74 -2.46
CA TYR A 105 -3.68 -0.41 -1.44
C TYR A 105 -2.70 -1.56 -1.19
N TYR A 106 -3.19 -2.78 -0.98
CA TYR A 106 -2.35 -3.95 -0.72
C TYR A 106 -1.35 -4.21 -1.86
N GLN A 107 -1.77 -4.06 -3.12
CA GLN A 107 -0.87 -4.20 -4.27
C GLN A 107 0.27 -3.17 -4.27
N LYS A 108 0.07 -1.98 -3.68
CA LYS A 108 1.12 -0.95 -3.58
C LYS A 108 2.11 -1.19 -2.44
N ILE A 109 1.70 -1.90 -1.39
CA ILE A 109 2.54 -2.14 -0.21
C ILE A 109 3.17 -3.53 -0.15
N LYS A 110 2.66 -4.51 -0.90
CA LYS A 110 3.27 -5.84 -1.00
C LYS A 110 4.69 -5.76 -1.59
N PRO A 111 5.60 -6.68 -1.24
CA PRO A 111 6.91 -6.77 -1.87
C PRO A 111 6.80 -6.94 -3.37
N PHE A 112 7.66 -6.20 -4.09
CA PHE A 112 7.81 -6.38 -5.51
C PHE A 112 8.51 -7.72 -5.78
N SER A 113 7.74 -8.75 -6.10
CA SER A 113 8.26 -10.08 -6.49
C SER A 113 8.68 -10.13 -7.96
N GLY A 114 9.53 -9.19 -8.39
CA GLY A 114 10.19 -9.20 -9.70
C GLY A 114 9.28 -9.29 -10.94
N LEU A 115 9.92 -9.44 -12.10
CA LEU A 115 9.29 -9.54 -13.43
C LEU A 115 8.23 -10.67 -13.57
N GLY A 116 8.18 -11.63 -12.64
CA GLY A 116 7.22 -12.73 -12.66
C GLY A 116 5.75 -12.28 -12.58
N ASP A 117 5.45 -11.19 -11.88
CA ASP A 117 4.09 -10.63 -11.81
C ASP A 117 3.71 -9.85 -13.07
N ILE A 118 4.70 -9.26 -13.76
CA ILE A 118 4.51 -8.57 -15.06
C ILE A 118 4.26 -9.60 -16.17
N PHE A 119 4.98 -10.73 -16.13
CA PHE A 119 4.83 -11.79 -17.11
C PHE A 119 3.72 -12.79 -16.81
N LYS A 120 3.14 -12.85 -15.60
CA LYS A 120 1.99 -13.74 -15.33
C LYS A 120 0.75 -13.39 -16.15
N ASN A 121 0.57 -12.11 -16.50
CA ASN A 121 -0.51 -11.68 -17.41
C ASN A 121 -0.05 -11.60 -18.89
N ALA A 122 1.25 -11.51 -19.17
CA ALA A 122 1.79 -11.46 -20.55
C ALA A 122 2.18 -12.85 -21.12
N ALA A 123 2.38 -13.86 -20.27
CA ALA A 123 2.79 -15.21 -20.65
C ALA A 123 1.72 -15.97 -21.44
N THR A 124 0.46 -15.52 -21.39
CA THR A 124 -0.63 -16.07 -22.20
C THR A 124 -0.43 -15.78 -23.70
N GLY A 125 0.50 -14.89 -24.09
CA GLY A 125 0.74 -14.52 -25.50
C GLY A 125 2.17 -14.68 -26.03
N THR A 126 3.19 -14.81 -25.17
CA THR A 126 4.61 -14.71 -25.62
C THR A 126 5.39 -16.02 -25.71
N GLN A 127 4.78 -17.17 -25.37
CA GLN A 127 5.45 -18.48 -25.42
C GLN A 127 5.76 -19.03 -26.82
N LYS A 128 5.63 -18.24 -27.90
CA LYS A 128 5.92 -18.70 -29.27
C LYS A 128 7.26 -18.25 -29.87
N TYR A 129 8.03 -17.36 -29.25
CA TYR A 129 9.17 -16.72 -29.97
C TYR A 129 10.47 -16.47 -29.18
N SER A 130 10.84 -17.29 -28.21
CA SER A 130 12.17 -17.10 -27.57
C SER A 130 12.83 -18.38 -27.09
N THR A 131 13.02 -19.33 -28.00
CA THR A 131 14.13 -20.29 -27.90
C THR A 131 15.37 -19.63 -28.50
N GLY A 132 16.18 -18.93 -27.72
CA GLY A 132 17.43 -18.40 -28.30
C GLY A 132 18.31 -17.43 -27.52
N LEU A 133 17.96 -16.94 -26.32
CA LEU A 133 18.88 -16.11 -25.53
C LEU A 133 18.89 -16.51 -24.06
N GLN A 134 19.68 -17.54 -23.75
CA GLN A 134 20.29 -17.64 -22.42
C GLN A 134 21.48 -16.67 -22.42
N LYS A 135 21.31 -15.48 -21.83
CA LYS A 135 22.44 -14.63 -21.43
C LYS A 135 22.51 -14.58 -19.92
N GLU A 136 23.68 -15.03 -19.45
CA GLU A 136 24.38 -14.88 -18.18
C GLU A 136 23.60 -14.43 -16.94
N LYS A 137 23.80 -15.18 -15.86
CA LYS A 137 23.38 -14.86 -14.49
C LYS A 137 24.07 -13.58 -14.02
N THR A 138 23.50 -12.42 -14.30
CA THR A 138 23.78 -11.21 -13.53
C THR A 138 23.26 -11.44 -12.10
N HIS A 139 24.18 -11.53 -11.14
CA HIS A 139 23.84 -11.64 -9.72
C HIS A 139 23.12 -10.37 -9.30
N THR A 140 21.79 -10.38 -9.33
CA THR A 140 20.99 -9.24 -8.87
C THR A 140 21.09 -9.18 -7.35
N MET A 141 21.97 -8.34 -6.81
CA MET A 141 21.98 -8.06 -5.37
C MET A 141 20.64 -7.44 -4.98
N THR A 142 19.99 -7.95 -3.93
CA THR A 142 18.71 -7.42 -3.44
C THR A 142 18.89 -6.67 -2.12
N CYS A 143 18.03 -5.69 -1.85
CA CYS A 143 17.98 -5.03 -0.54
C CYS A 143 17.56 -6.05 0.53
N LYS A 144 18.36 -6.19 1.59
CA LYS A 144 18.06 -7.12 2.70
C LYS A 144 16.75 -6.81 3.42
N ASN A 145 16.30 -5.55 3.41
CA ASN A 145 15.08 -5.15 4.12
C ASN A 145 13.80 -5.33 3.28
N CYS A 146 13.80 -4.95 2.00
CA CYS A 146 12.58 -4.97 1.15
C CYS A 146 12.64 -5.93 -0.04
N GLY A 147 13.78 -6.56 -0.31
CA GLY A 147 13.98 -7.47 -1.45
C GLY A 147 14.09 -6.79 -2.81
N ALA A 148 14.07 -5.45 -2.88
CA ALA A 148 14.16 -4.73 -4.15
C ALA A 148 15.50 -5.01 -4.87
N PRO A 149 15.50 -5.18 -6.20
CA PRO A 149 16.72 -5.39 -6.97
C PRO A 149 17.59 -4.13 -6.94
N ARG A 150 18.89 -4.32 -6.71
CA ARG A 150 19.91 -3.27 -6.80
C ARG A 150 20.60 -3.34 -8.15
N LEU A 151 20.79 -2.18 -8.77
CA LEU A 151 21.75 -2.01 -9.86
C LEU A 151 23.11 -1.83 -9.20
N GLU A 152 24.06 -2.71 -9.52
CA GLU A 152 25.35 -2.86 -8.82
C GLU A 152 26.22 -1.58 -8.78
N GLU A 153 25.89 -0.55 -9.55
CA GLU A 153 26.82 0.56 -9.81
C GLU A 153 26.43 1.94 -9.23
N MET A 154 25.23 2.14 -8.65
CA MET A 154 24.80 3.52 -8.28
C MET A 154 24.09 3.73 -6.94
N GLN A 155 23.84 2.70 -6.13
CA GLN A 155 23.18 2.88 -4.82
C GLN A 155 24.19 2.85 -3.67
N TYR A 156 24.63 4.03 -3.25
CA TYR A 156 25.74 4.17 -2.31
C TYR A 156 25.34 4.20 -0.82
N ASP A 157 24.11 4.57 -0.45
CA ASP A 157 23.77 4.73 0.99
C ASP A 157 22.42 4.14 1.41
N ASN A 158 21.33 4.51 0.73
CA ASN A 158 19.96 4.11 1.09
C ASN A 158 19.25 3.43 -0.07
N CYS A 159 18.36 2.47 0.25
CA CYS A 159 17.53 1.82 -0.75
C CYS A 159 16.59 2.87 -1.37
N LEU A 160 16.61 3.04 -2.70
CA LEU A 160 15.67 3.94 -3.38
C LEU A 160 14.20 3.53 -3.18
N PHE A 161 13.92 2.28 -2.81
CA PHE A 161 12.56 1.76 -2.68
C PHE A 161 12.00 1.84 -1.26
N CYS A 162 12.79 1.47 -0.25
CA CYS A 162 12.34 1.45 1.16
C CYS A 162 13.09 2.44 2.08
N GLY A 163 14.02 3.24 1.55
CA GLY A 163 14.79 4.22 2.30
C GLY A 163 15.79 3.65 3.31
N SER A 164 15.86 2.32 3.46
CA SER A 164 16.71 1.68 4.47
C SER A 164 18.18 1.78 4.12
N LYS A 165 19.03 1.93 5.14
CA LYS A 165 20.49 1.90 4.98
C LYS A 165 20.92 0.59 4.34
N LEU A 166 21.79 0.72 3.34
CA LEU A 166 22.22 -0.36 2.48
C LEU A 166 23.51 -1.03 2.93
N PHE A 167 24.31 -0.32 3.72
CA PHE A 167 25.59 -0.75 4.26
C PHE A 167 25.60 -0.47 5.77
N GLU A 168 26.08 -1.44 6.55
CA GLU A 168 26.40 -1.24 7.95
C GLU A 168 27.77 -0.53 7.99
N THR A 169 27.82 0.69 8.50
CA THR A 169 29.09 1.34 8.82
C THR A 169 29.71 0.61 9.99
N LYS A 170 30.92 0.04 9.81
CA LYS A 170 31.72 -0.42 10.93
C LYS A 170 32.12 0.80 11.75
N ASP A 171 31.62 0.88 12.98
CA ASP A 171 32.29 1.64 14.05
C ASP A 171 33.52 0.86 14.54
#